data_AF-A0A8X7MSH0-F1
#
_entry.id   AF-A0A8X7MSH0-F1
#
_cell.length_a   1.000
_cell.length_b   1.000
_cell.length_c   1.000
_cell.angle_alpha   90.00
_cell.angle_beta   90.00
_cell.angle_gamma   90.00
#
_symmetry.space_group_name_H-M   'P 1'
#
loop_
_entity.id
_entity.type
_entity.pdbx_description
1 polymer ?
#
loop_
_entity_poly.entity_id
_entity_poly.type
_entity_poly.pdbx_seq_one_letter_code
_entity_poly.pdbx_strand_id
1 'polypeptide(L)'
;MANSAPLPNPSCPSCPTLSPPSVLQTRAGPDPERFLPEIQSWTEEQAKAYHAFTSAVEEQKRLFGFQHVSQLDRLPTADRERFQQLKSVADQALQNMNQAQKKAEHFAHQYRLEQIWAAHVAVDEQRLAYYQRL
;
A
#
# COMPACT_ATOMS: atom_id res chain seq x y z
N MET A 1 -29.38 -39.82 -29.94
CA MET A 1 -30.15 -40.39 -28.81
C MET A 1 -29.74 -39.64 -27.56
N ALA A 2 -30.58 -38.72 -27.09
CA ALA A 2 -30.35 -37.92 -25.88
C ALA A 2 -31.18 -38.52 -24.75
N ASN A 3 -30.53 -39.14 -23.77
CA ASN A 3 -31.18 -39.63 -22.56
C ASN A 3 -31.16 -38.49 -21.52
N SER A 4 -32.28 -37.78 -21.42
CA SER A 4 -32.53 -36.77 -20.39
C SER A 4 -32.70 -37.47 -19.03
N ALA A 5 -31.79 -37.23 -18.09
CA ALA A 5 -31.99 -37.59 -16.69
C ALA A 5 -33.09 -36.69 -16.07
N PRO A 6 -34.01 -37.21 -15.24
CA PRO A 6 -35.04 -36.40 -14.63
C PRO A 6 -34.47 -35.52 -13.52
N LEU A 7 -34.89 -34.25 -13.49
CA LEU A 7 -34.61 -33.32 -12.41
C LEU A 7 -35.26 -33.81 -11.10
N PRO A 8 -34.57 -33.73 -9.93
CA PRO A 8 -35.20 -34.08 -8.67
C PRO A 8 -36.19 -32.99 -8.22
N ASN A 9 -37.40 -33.42 -7.84
CA ASN A 9 -38.42 -32.60 -7.19
C ASN A 9 -37.92 -32.04 -5.85
N PRO A 10 -38.14 -30.74 -5.54
CA PRO A 10 -37.83 -30.19 -4.24
C PRO A 10 -39.07 -30.32 -3.35
N SER A 11 -39.13 -31.33 -2.49
CA SER A 11 -40.19 -31.42 -1.49
C SER A 11 -39.64 -32.03 -0.21
N CYS A 12 -38.80 -31.27 0.50
CA CYS A 12 -38.56 -31.50 1.91
C CYS A 12 -38.68 -30.16 2.65
N PRO A 13 -39.86 -29.86 3.24
CA PRO A 13 -40.13 -28.57 3.90
C PRO A 13 -39.39 -28.37 5.23
N SER A 14 -38.56 -29.33 5.66
CA SER A 14 -37.90 -29.34 6.97
C SER A 14 -36.40 -29.66 6.94
N CYS A 15 -35.78 -29.78 5.76
CA CYS A 15 -34.31 -29.83 5.71
C CYS A 15 -33.77 -28.43 6.01
N PRO A 16 -32.91 -28.23 7.03
CA PRO A 16 -32.16 -27.01 7.14
C PRO A 16 -31.22 -26.95 5.95
N THR A 17 -31.59 -26.17 4.93
CA THR A 17 -30.69 -25.80 3.84
C THR A 17 -29.58 -24.97 4.46
N LEU A 18 -28.50 -25.63 4.88
CA LEU A 18 -27.22 -24.96 5.06
C LEU A 18 -26.80 -24.52 3.67
N SER A 19 -27.21 -23.30 3.32
CA SER A 19 -26.78 -22.63 2.09
C SER A 19 -25.24 -22.72 2.06
N PRO A 20 -24.64 -23.26 0.99
CA PRO A 20 -23.19 -23.25 0.87
C PRO A 20 -22.73 -21.79 1.00
N PRO A 21 -21.65 -21.50 1.75
CA PRO A 21 -21.13 -20.15 1.84
C PRO A 21 -20.93 -19.64 0.41
N SER A 22 -21.59 -18.53 0.09
CA SER A 22 -21.57 -17.94 -1.24
C SER A 22 -20.11 -17.81 -1.69
N VAL A 23 -19.77 -18.24 -2.91
CA VAL A 23 -18.43 -18.07 -3.52
C VAL A 23 -17.97 -16.60 -3.47
N LEU A 24 -18.90 -15.67 -3.31
CA LEU A 24 -18.65 -14.24 -3.08
C LEU A 24 -18.07 -13.94 -1.68
N GLN A 25 -18.44 -14.66 -0.62
CA GLN A 25 -17.83 -14.54 0.71
C GLN A 25 -16.41 -15.10 0.73
N THR A 26 -16.13 -16.15 -0.03
CA THR A 26 -14.76 -16.70 -0.18
C THR A 26 -13.85 -15.79 -1.03
N ARG A 27 -14.42 -14.82 -1.75
CA ARG A 27 -13.70 -13.80 -2.54
C ARG A 27 -13.57 -12.46 -1.82
N ALA A 28 -14.12 -12.33 -0.62
CA ALA A 28 -13.79 -11.19 0.23
C ALA A 28 -12.32 -11.34 0.63
N GLY A 29 -11.42 -10.75 -0.17
CA GLY A 29 -10.04 -10.54 0.23
C GLY A 29 -9.98 -9.86 1.60
N PRO A 30 -8.86 -10.01 2.32
CA PRO A 30 -8.77 -9.60 3.71
C PRO A 30 -9.20 -8.13 3.90
N ASP A 31 -9.85 -7.92 5.04
CA ASP A 31 -10.55 -6.73 5.47
C ASP A 31 -9.73 -5.45 5.19
N PRO A 32 -10.15 -4.58 4.25
CA PRO A 32 -9.42 -3.34 3.94
C PRO A 32 -9.33 -2.42 5.16
N GLU A 33 -10.21 -2.58 6.15
CA GLU A 33 -10.21 -1.80 7.39
C GLU A 33 -8.98 -2.02 8.26
N ARG A 34 -8.31 -3.18 8.17
CA ARG A 34 -7.15 -3.48 9.03
C ARG A 34 -5.91 -2.63 8.69
N PHE A 35 -5.80 -2.17 7.44
CA PHE A 35 -4.54 -1.63 6.90
C PHE A 35 -4.65 -0.21 6.33
N LEU A 36 -5.88 0.30 6.15
CA LEU A 36 -6.15 1.71 5.83
C LEU A 36 -5.41 2.70 6.76
N PRO A 37 -5.31 2.48 8.09
CA PRO A 37 -4.65 3.43 8.99
C PRO A 37 -3.14 3.58 8.72
N GLU A 38 -2.44 2.48 8.43
CA GLU A 38 -0.99 2.49 8.19
C GLU A 38 -0.66 3.15 6.85
N ILE A 39 -1.42 2.83 5.80
CA ILE A 39 -1.28 3.47 4.48
C ILE A 39 -1.55 4.98 4.59
N GLN A 40 -2.61 5.38 5.31
CA GLN A 40 -2.90 6.79 5.58
C GLN A 40 -1.73 7.48 6.29
N SER A 41 -1.17 6.84 7.32
CA SER A 41 -0.03 7.41 8.07
C SER A 41 1.19 7.68 7.16
N TRP A 42 1.52 6.76 6.24
CA TRP A 42 2.65 6.95 5.34
C TRP A 42 2.39 8.00 4.27
N THR A 43 1.16 8.09 3.75
CA THR A 43 0.79 9.16 2.83
C THR A 43 0.88 10.53 3.48
N GLU A 44 0.50 10.65 4.77
CA GLU A 44 0.69 11.88 5.52
C GLU A 44 2.16 12.19 5.79
N GLU A 45 2.98 11.20 6.17
CA GLU A 45 4.44 11.36 6.35
C GLU A 45 5.09 11.87 5.05
N GLN A 46 4.75 11.28 3.92
CA GLN A 46 5.26 11.67 2.61
C GLN A 46 4.80 13.07 2.20
N ALA A 47 3.53 13.41 2.43
CA ALA A 47 2.99 14.74 2.13
C ALA A 47 3.67 15.84 2.96
N LYS A 48 3.90 15.59 4.26
CA LYS A 48 4.64 16.49 5.15
C LYS A 48 6.08 16.69 4.67
N ALA A 49 6.77 15.61 4.32
CA ALA A 49 8.14 15.67 3.84
C ALA A 49 8.22 16.41 2.48
N TYR A 50 7.30 16.16 1.57
CA TYR A 50 7.21 16.88 0.30
C TYR A 50 6.99 18.38 0.51
N HIS A 51 6.06 18.77 1.38
CA HIS A 51 5.82 20.18 1.70
C HIS A 51 7.05 20.86 2.32
N ALA A 52 7.75 20.18 3.23
CA ALA A 52 8.98 20.70 3.83
C ALA A 52 10.07 20.91 2.78
N PHE A 53 10.23 19.96 1.85
CA PHE A 53 11.17 20.06 0.75
C PHE A 53 10.83 21.24 -0.18
N THR A 54 9.58 21.33 -0.66
CA THR A 54 9.18 22.41 -1.57
C THR A 54 9.30 23.77 -0.90
N SER A 55 8.91 23.88 0.37
CA SER A 55 9.04 25.12 1.15
C SER A 55 10.50 25.55 1.29
N ALA A 56 11.41 24.63 1.61
CA ALA A 56 12.84 24.93 1.71
C ALA A 56 13.45 25.36 0.38
N VAL A 57 13.08 24.69 -0.73
CA VAL A 57 13.54 25.03 -2.09
C VAL A 57 13.00 26.38 -2.55
N GLU A 58 11.73 26.67 -2.28
CA GLU A 58 11.12 27.97 -2.58
C GLU A 58 11.74 29.09 -1.77
N GLU A 59 12.01 28.87 -0.48
CA GLU A 59 12.67 29.84 0.37
C GLU A 59 14.11 30.11 -0.10
N GLN A 60 14.84 29.05 -0.48
CA GLN A 60 16.16 29.16 -1.10
C GLN A 60 16.10 29.99 -2.39
N LYS A 61 15.12 29.73 -3.25
CA LYS A 61 14.91 30.50 -4.50
C LYS A 61 14.56 31.96 -4.22
N ARG A 62 13.71 32.23 -3.22
CA ARG A 62 13.28 33.58 -2.84
C ARG A 62 14.41 34.41 -2.26
N LEU A 63 15.18 33.83 -1.34
CA LEU A 63 16.22 34.55 -0.60
C LEU A 63 17.47 34.79 -1.45
N PHE A 64 17.82 33.82 -2.29
CA PHE A 64 19.13 33.81 -2.93
C PHE A 64 19.06 33.97 -4.44
N GLY A 65 17.95 33.60 -5.08
CA GLY A 65 17.69 33.89 -6.51
C GLY A 65 18.74 33.37 -7.48
N PHE A 66 19.61 32.45 -7.07
CA PHE A 66 20.77 32.06 -7.86
C PHE A 66 20.39 31.22 -9.06
N GLN A 67 21.11 31.46 -10.16
CA GLN A 67 21.08 30.58 -11.32
C GLN A 67 22.16 29.50 -11.23
N HIS A 68 23.21 29.70 -10.43
CA HIS A 68 24.33 28.77 -10.32
C HIS A 68 24.94 28.73 -8.91
N VAL A 69 25.37 27.52 -8.49
CA VAL A 69 25.92 27.26 -7.15
C VAL A 69 27.20 28.06 -6.86
N SER A 70 27.97 28.42 -7.89
CA SER A 70 29.18 29.24 -7.74
C SER A 70 28.92 30.67 -7.23
N GLN A 71 27.66 31.11 -7.21
CA GLN A 71 27.28 32.42 -6.69
C GLN A 71 27.20 32.43 -5.14
N LEU A 72 27.20 31.26 -4.50
CA LEU A 72 27.21 31.12 -3.04
C LEU A 72 28.45 31.69 -2.36
N ASP A 73 29.62 31.55 -2.97
CA ASP A 73 30.88 32.02 -2.36
C ASP A 73 30.95 33.54 -2.23
N ARG A 74 30.10 34.25 -2.98
CA ARG A 74 30.01 35.72 -2.96
C ARG A 74 29.08 36.25 -1.87
N LEU A 75 28.36 35.37 -1.17
CA LEU A 75 27.44 35.76 -0.10
C LEU A 75 28.18 36.08 1.21
N PRO A 76 27.60 36.98 2.03
CA PRO A 76 27.98 37.12 3.44
C PRO A 76 27.94 35.76 4.17
N THR A 77 28.78 35.61 5.20
CA THR A 77 28.87 34.35 5.96
C THR A 77 27.52 33.91 6.55
N ALA A 78 26.74 34.83 7.10
CA ALA A 78 25.41 34.54 7.66
C ALA A 78 24.43 33.96 6.61
N ASP A 79 24.47 34.49 5.40
CA ASP A 79 23.62 34.05 4.29
C ASP A 79 24.04 32.67 3.77
N ARG A 80 25.35 32.38 3.75
CA ARG A 80 25.87 31.04 3.44
C ARG A 80 25.47 30.01 4.49
N GLU A 81 25.54 30.36 5.77
CA GLU A 81 25.10 29.48 6.86
C GLU A 81 23.60 29.18 6.76
N ARG A 82 22.77 30.21 6.51
CA ARG A 82 21.33 30.02 6.31
C ARG A 82 21.01 29.14 5.10
N PHE A 83 21.74 29.32 4.00
CA PHE A 83 21.60 28.45 2.83
C PHE A 83 21.94 26.99 3.15
N GLN A 84 23.04 26.75 3.88
CA GLN A 84 23.44 25.40 4.29
C GLN A 84 22.40 24.75 5.20
N GLN A 85 21.77 25.52 6.09
CA GLN A 85 20.66 25.04 6.93
C GLN A 85 19.45 24.64 6.07
N LEU A 86 19.02 25.50 5.14
CA LEU A 86 17.90 25.19 4.24
C LEU A 86 18.18 23.95 3.37
N LYS A 87 19.42 23.82 2.88
CA LYS A 87 19.86 22.63 2.15
C LYS A 87 19.78 21.37 3.01
N SER A 88 20.27 21.43 4.25
CA SER A 88 20.19 20.30 5.19
C SER A 88 18.74 19.87 5.44
N VAL A 89 17.83 20.83 5.62
CA VAL A 89 16.38 20.56 5.77
C VAL A 89 15.81 19.90 4.52
N ALA A 90 16.16 20.38 3.33
CA ALA A 90 15.72 19.77 2.07
C ALA A 90 16.26 18.35 1.89
N ASP A 91 17.54 18.11 2.21
CA ASP A 91 18.17 16.80 2.13
C ASP A 91 17.52 15.81 3.13
N GLN A 92 17.22 16.26 4.35
CA GLN A 92 16.51 15.46 5.36
C GLN A 92 15.08 15.14 4.92
N ALA A 93 14.35 16.10 4.35
CA ALA A 93 13.02 15.89 3.81
C ALA A 93 13.03 14.83 2.69
N LEU A 94 14.02 14.89 1.79
CA LEU A 94 14.20 13.88 0.73
C LEU A 94 14.49 12.49 1.31
N GLN A 95 15.31 12.38 2.36
CA GLN A 95 15.55 11.12 3.05
C GLN A 95 14.27 10.55 3.68
N ASN A 96 13.46 11.39 4.32
CA ASN A 96 12.19 10.99 4.90
C ASN A 96 11.21 10.48 3.83
N MET A 97 11.13 11.16 2.67
CA MET A 97 10.33 10.69 1.53
C MET A 97 10.78 9.31 1.04
N ASN A 98 12.10 9.12 0.87
CA ASN A 98 12.66 7.83 0.45
C ASN A 98 12.38 6.71 1.47
N GLN A 99 12.41 7.03 2.76
CA GLN A 99 12.09 6.06 3.81
C GLN A 99 10.60 5.69 3.79
N ALA A 100 9.71 6.66 3.65
CA ALA A 100 8.27 6.41 3.54
C ALA A 100 7.96 5.53 2.30
N GLN A 101 8.59 5.82 1.16
CA GLN A 101 8.45 5.00 -0.04
C GLN A 101 8.93 3.55 0.19
N LYS A 102 10.08 3.34 0.84
CA LYS A 102 10.57 1.99 1.15
C LYS A 102 9.63 1.20 2.05
N LYS A 103 9.00 1.85 3.05
CA LYS A 103 7.98 1.21 3.89
C LYS A 103 6.79 0.75 3.04
N ALA A 104 6.30 1.61 2.14
CA ALA A 104 5.21 1.29 1.25
C ALA A 104 5.53 0.13 0.29
N GLU A 105 6.72 0.12 -0.31
CA GLU A 105 7.18 -0.97 -1.18
C GLU A 105 7.32 -2.30 -0.43
N HIS A 106 7.92 -2.26 0.77
CA HIS A 106 8.06 -3.44 1.62
C HIS A 106 6.68 -4.03 1.97
N PHE A 107 5.74 -3.17 2.35
CA PHE A 107 4.38 -3.58 2.66
C PHE A 107 3.67 -4.18 1.45
N ALA A 108 3.73 -3.53 0.28
CA ALA A 108 3.14 -4.05 -0.95
C ALA A 108 3.69 -5.43 -1.32
N HIS A 109 4.98 -5.65 -1.08
CA HIS A 109 5.62 -6.94 -1.28
C HIS A 109 5.12 -8.01 -0.29
N GLN A 110 5.07 -7.69 1.01
CA GLN A 110 4.53 -8.60 2.02
C GLN A 110 3.07 -8.97 1.73
N TYR A 111 2.25 -7.98 1.38
CA TYR A 111 0.86 -8.18 1.01
C TYR A 111 0.70 -9.16 -0.15
N ARG A 112 1.54 -9.03 -1.19
CA ARG A 112 1.54 -9.96 -2.32
C ARG A 112 1.87 -11.38 -1.90
N LEU A 113 2.84 -11.56 -1.00
CA LEU A 113 3.20 -12.89 -0.49
C LEU A 113 2.07 -13.52 0.32
N GLU A 114 1.38 -12.74 1.16
CA GLU A 114 0.23 -13.22 1.93
C GLU A 114 -0.90 -13.69 1.01
N GLN A 115 -1.21 -12.95 -0.06
CA GLN A 115 -2.21 -13.37 -1.05
C GLN A 115 -1.83 -14.69 -1.74
N ILE A 116 -0.56 -14.84 -2.12
CA ILE A 116 -0.06 -16.07 -2.74
C ILE A 116 -0.21 -17.24 -1.76
N TRP A 117 0.19 -17.04 -0.50
CA TRP A 117 0.11 -18.08 0.52
C TRP A 117 -1.34 -18.49 0.80
N ALA A 118 -2.25 -17.53 0.98
CA ALA A 118 -3.68 -17.82 1.19
C ALA A 118 -4.29 -18.60 0.02
N ALA A 119 -3.91 -18.26 -1.22
CA ALA A 119 -4.35 -19.00 -2.40
C ALA A 119 -3.84 -20.45 -2.41
N HIS A 120 -2.60 -20.70 -1.98
CA HIS A 120 -2.07 -22.06 -1.88
C HIS A 120 -2.83 -22.88 -0.83
N VAL A 121 -3.04 -22.31 0.37
CA VAL A 121 -3.80 -22.97 1.44
C VAL A 121 -5.22 -23.34 0.98
N ALA A 122 -5.91 -22.41 0.30
CA ALA A 122 -7.26 -22.66 -0.20
C ALA A 122 -7.31 -23.80 -1.23
N VAL A 123 -6.29 -23.92 -2.09
CA VAL A 123 -6.18 -25.03 -3.06
C VAL A 123 -5.96 -26.36 -2.34
N ASP A 124 -5.08 -26.38 -1.34
CA ASP A 124 -4.80 -27.59 -0.56
C ASP A 124 -6.03 -28.05 0.25
N GLU A 125 -6.78 -27.13 0.84
CA GLU A 125 -8.04 -27.43 1.53
C GLU A 125 -9.10 -27.98 0.59
N GLN A 126 -9.26 -27.41 -0.60
CA GLN A 126 -10.19 -27.95 -1.62
C GLN A 126 -9.79 -29.36 -2.05
N ARG A 127 -8.49 -29.61 -2.20
CA ARG A 127 -7.95 -30.92 -2.58
C ARG A 127 -8.17 -31.95 -1.48
N LEU A 128 -7.94 -31.59 -0.22
CA LEU A 128 -8.24 -32.45 0.94
C LEU A 128 -9.74 -32.76 1.05
N ALA A 129 -10.60 -31.76 0.87
CA ALA A 129 -12.05 -31.94 0.88
C ALA A 129 -12.56 -32.84 -0.26
N TYR A 130 -11.90 -32.80 -1.43
CA TYR A 130 -12.20 -33.72 -2.53
C TYR A 130 -11.86 -35.17 -2.16
N TYR A 131 -10.67 -35.43 -1.61
CA TYR A 131 -10.26 -36.78 -1.23
C TYR A 131 -11.07 -37.37 -0.06
N GLN A 132 -11.60 -36.53 0.84
CA GLN A 132 -12.47 -36.98 1.93
C GLN A 132 -13.89 -37.36 1.50
N ARG A 133 -14.29 -37.01 0.26
CA ARG A 133 -15.61 -37.33 -0.31
C ARG A 133 -15.61 -38.55 -1.23
N LEU A 134 -14.43 -39.11 -1.53
CA LEU A 134 -14.24 -40.37 -2.26
C LEU A 134 -14.21 -41.54 -1.27
#